data_AF-A0A9P5P305-F1
#
_entry.id   AF-A0A9P5P305-F1
#
_cell.length_a   1.000
_cell.length_b   1.000
_cell.length_c   1.000
_cell.angle_alpha   90.00
_cell.angle_beta   90.00
_cell.angle_gamma   90.00
#
_symmetry.space_group_name_H-M   'P 1'
#
loop_
_entity.id
_entity.type
_entity.pdbx_description
1 polymer ?
#
loop_
_entity_poly.entity_id
_entity_poly.type
_entity_poly.pdbx_seq_one_letter_code
_entity_poly.pdbx_strand_id
1 'polypeptide(L)'
;GFRVPPARCIVSPAKTETVAKLFQAWLRIRPGILNNLGNPSSKVHIALSAKQWRSMLDVSGGLYTGDTTGSTRTARHHLEMRQLLERAKIDLGGPTTMLTYWRGNLVSSMEVPRPDIVREILWELCELNFRNEFIALDRALDQSKMVEVDRRQLLEKCWEG
;
A
#
# COMPACT_ATOMS: atom_id res chain seq x y z
N GLY A 1 -12.63 0.63 3.16
CA GLY A 1 -11.29 1.24 3.26
C GLY A 1 -10.51 0.96 1.98
N PHE A 2 -9.42 1.68 1.75
CA PHE A 2 -8.56 1.53 0.57
C PHE A 2 -7.72 0.25 0.66
N ARG A 3 -7.53 -0.41 -0.49
CA ARG A 3 -6.79 -1.68 -0.61
C ARG A 3 -5.28 -1.48 -0.87
N VAL A 4 -4.91 -0.30 -1.36
CA VAL A 4 -3.53 0.24 -1.44
C VAL A 4 -3.53 1.68 -0.92
N PRO A 5 -2.40 2.30 -0.57
CA PRO A 5 -2.42 3.67 -0.07
C PRO A 5 -2.94 4.63 -1.14
N PRO A 6 -3.84 5.56 -0.80
CA PRO A 6 -4.15 6.67 -1.69
C PRO A 6 -2.89 7.48 -2.03
N ALA A 7 -2.76 7.97 -3.27
CA ALA A 7 -1.60 8.76 -3.71
C ALA A 7 -1.25 9.93 -2.76
N ARG A 8 -2.28 10.62 -2.24
CA ARG A 8 -2.12 11.71 -1.27
C ARG A 8 -1.38 11.31 0.00
N CYS A 9 -1.42 10.04 0.41
CA CYS A 9 -0.67 9.56 1.58
C CYS A 9 0.85 9.64 1.39
N ILE A 10 1.33 9.70 0.14
CA ILE A 10 2.76 9.79 -0.20
C ILE A 10 3.16 11.24 -0.50
N VAL A 11 2.36 11.98 -1.27
CA VAL A 11 2.75 13.31 -1.80
C VAL A 11 2.31 14.51 -0.97
N SER A 12 1.45 14.32 0.04
CA SER A 12 0.96 15.42 0.88
C SER A 12 1.97 16.07 1.85
N PRO A 13 3.03 15.39 2.33
CA PRO A 13 4.00 16.05 3.20
C PRO A 13 4.73 17.20 2.49
N ALA A 14 4.92 18.31 3.20
CA ALA A 14 5.66 19.47 2.68
C ALA A 14 7.17 19.20 2.53
N LYS A 15 7.73 18.30 3.34
CA LYS A 15 9.16 17.96 3.33
C LYS A 15 9.45 16.90 2.26
N THR A 16 10.28 17.23 1.29
CA THR A 16 10.70 16.34 0.20
C THR A 16 11.36 15.05 0.71
N GLU A 17 12.15 15.14 1.78
CA GLU A 17 12.75 13.98 2.46
C GLU A 17 11.70 12.99 2.98
N THR A 18 10.58 13.51 3.49
CA THR A 18 9.47 12.65 3.94
C THR A 18 8.80 11.99 2.73
N VAL A 19 8.58 12.74 1.66
CA VAL A 19 8.03 12.19 0.41
C VAL A 19 8.92 11.06 -0.14
N ALA A 20 10.24 11.25 -0.18
CA ALA A 20 11.21 10.24 -0.61
C ALA A 20 11.12 8.95 0.23
N LYS A 21 11.11 9.08 1.56
CA LYS A 21 10.92 7.95 2.48
C LYS A 21 9.59 7.23 2.27
N LEU A 22 8.52 7.94 1.89
CA LEU A 22 7.21 7.33 1.64
C LEU A 22 7.14 6.58 0.32
N PHE A 23 7.82 7.06 -0.73
CA PHE A 23 8.00 6.27 -1.95
C PHE A 23 8.76 4.98 -1.66
N GLN A 24 9.88 5.07 -0.95
CA GLN A 24 10.63 3.88 -0.54
C GLN A 24 9.78 2.93 0.33
N ALA A 25 9.04 3.48 1.30
CA ALA A 25 8.16 2.71 2.18
C ALA A 25 7.11 1.93 1.39
N TRP A 26 6.48 2.56 0.40
CA TRP A 26 5.54 1.89 -0.49
C TRP A 26 6.22 0.77 -1.26
N LEU A 27 7.35 1.05 -1.93
CA LEU A 27 8.05 0.05 -2.73
C LEU A 27 8.52 -1.15 -1.91
N ARG A 28 8.88 -0.93 -0.65
CA ARG A 28 9.25 -1.98 0.30
C ARG A 28 8.10 -2.95 0.57
N ILE A 29 6.91 -2.44 0.86
CA ILE A 29 5.75 -3.30 1.17
C ILE A 29 4.95 -3.73 -0.06
N ARG A 30 5.17 -3.07 -1.22
CA ARG A 30 4.41 -3.27 -2.47
C ARG A 30 4.30 -4.75 -2.86
N PRO A 31 5.37 -5.57 -2.91
CA PRO A 31 5.23 -6.98 -3.30
C PRO A 31 4.28 -7.76 -2.39
N GLY A 32 4.37 -7.54 -1.08
CA GLY A 32 3.50 -8.18 -0.10
C GLY A 32 2.04 -7.73 -0.22
N ILE A 33 1.80 -6.43 -0.45
CA ILE A 33 0.46 -5.90 -0.67
C ILE A 33 -0.13 -6.43 -1.98
N LEU A 34 0.61 -6.42 -3.10
CA LEU A 34 0.12 -6.92 -4.38
C LEU A 34 -0.18 -8.43 -4.31
N ASN A 35 0.66 -9.22 -3.64
CA ASN A 35 0.40 -10.63 -3.41
C ASN A 35 -0.88 -10.85 -2.58
N ASN A 36 -1.14 -9.99 -1.58
CA ASN A 36 -2.38 -10.03 -0.81
C ASN A 36 -3.62 -9.69 -1.67
N LEU A 37 -3.51 -8.75 -2.61
CA LEU A 37 -4.60 -8.38 -3.51
C LEU A 37 -4.94 -9.48 -4.51
N GLY A 38 -3.91 -10.12 -5.06
CA GLY A 38 -4.04 -11.20 -6.04
C GLY A 38 -4.49 -12.53 -5.45
N ASN A 39 -4.56 -12.68 -4.12
CA ASN A 39 -4.93 -13.92 -3.46
C ASN A 39 -6.30 -13.82 -2.74
N PRO A 40 -7.40 -14.29 -3.37
CA PRO A 40 -8.74 -14.29 -2.76
C PRO A 40 -8.82 -15.10 -1.46
N SER A 41 -7.94 -16.09 -1.28
CA SER A 41 -7.89 -16.95 -0.09
C SER A 41 -7.03 -16.38 1.04
N SER A 42 -6.47 -15.17 0.87
CA SER A 42 -5.72 -14.50 1.92
C SER A 42 -6.63 -14.25 3.14
N LYS A 43 -6.21 -14.78 4.29
CA LYS A 43 -6.91 -14.59 5.58
C LYS A 43 -6.74 -13.18 6.14
N VAL A 44 -5.81 -12.39 5.59
CA VAL A 44 -5.53 -11.03 6.06
C VAL A 44 -6.15 -10.04 5.08
N HIS A 45 -7.25 -9.40 5.50
CA HIS A 45 -7.91 -8.38 4.70
C HIS A 45 -7.31 -7.00 4.97
N ILE A 46 -6.62 -6.45 3.99
CA ILE A 46 -6.08 -5.09 4.05
C ILE A 46 -7.09 -4.14 3.39
N ALA A 47 -7.89 -3.46 4.20
CA ALA A 47 -8.85 -2.44 3.75
C ALA A 47 -8.84 -1.25 4.73
N LEU A 48 -7.88 -0.36 4.57
CA LEU A 48 -7.51 0.64 5.59
C LEU A 48 -8.03 2.04 5.26
N SER A 49 -8.23 2.87 6.28
CA SER A 49 -8.43 4.31 6.08
C SER A 49 -7.14 4.98 5.57
N ALA A 50 -7.24 6.17 4.98
CA ALA A 50 -6.05 6.94 4.55
C ALA A 50 -5.09 7.23 5.71
N LYS A 51 -5.62 7.43 6.93
CA LYS A 51 -4.81 7.63 8.14
C LYS A 51 -4.05 6.36 8.53
N GLN A 52 -4.69 5.20 8.51
CA GLN A 52 -4.03 3.92 8.78
C GLN A 52 -2.98 3.60 7.72
N TRP A 53 -3.26 3.86 6.44
CA TRP A 53 -2.26 3.75 5.37
C TRP A 53 -1.06 4.64 5.62
N ARG A 54 -1.30 5.90 6.02
CA ARG A 54 -0.22 6.82 6.37
C ARG A 54 0.63 6.27 7.52
N SER A 55 0.00 5.75 8.58
CA SER A 55 0.71 5.12 9.71
C SER A 55 1.49 3.86 9.30
N MET A 56 0.96 3.05 8.38
CA MET A 56 1.65 1.88 7.85
C MET A 56 2.88 2.27 7.04
N LEU A 57 2.77 3.30 6.20
CA LEU A 57 3.91 3.84 5.46
C LEU A 57 4.97 4.44 6.39
N ASP A 58 4.58 5.10 7.49
CA ASP A 58 5.54 5.62 8.47
C ASP A 58 6.34 4.51 9.14
N VAL A 59 5.68 3.42 9.53
CA VAL A 59 6.33 2.24 10.11
C VAL A 59 7.27 1.60 9.09
N SER A 60 6.81 1.46 7.85
CA SER A 60 7.55 0.78 6.78
C SER A 60 8.76 1.59 6.31
N GLY A 61 8.68 2.92 6.35
CA GLY A 61 9.75 3.85 5.95
C GLY A 61 10.68 4.27 7.07
N GLY A 62 10.52 3.72 8.28
CA GLY A 62 11.34 4.12 9.45
C GLY A 62 11.14 5.59 9.86
N LEU A 63 10.00 6.19 9.51
CA LEU A 63 9.63 7.56 9.89
C LEU A 63 9.11 7.63 11.33
N TYR A 64 8.66 6.50 11.87
CA TYR A 64 8.26 6.37 13.26
C TYR A 64 9.37 5.73 14.09
N THR A 65 9.95 6.52 15.00
CA THR A 65 11.01 6.10 15.96
C THR A 65 10.50 5.97 17.39
N GLY A 66 9.19 6.13 17.62
CA GLY A 66 8.62 6.16 18.98
C GLY A 66 8.59 4.78 19.64
N ASP A 67 8.59 4.78 20.97
CA ASP A 67 8.55 3.56 21.78
C ASP A 67 7.39 2.64 21.40
N THR A 68 7.69 1.34 21.34
CA THR A 68 6.78 0.23 21.06
C THR A 68 5.71 0.03 22.13
N THR A 69 5.68 0.87 23.17
CA THR A 69 4.85 0.72 24.37
C THR A 69 3.39 1.18 24.17
N GLY A 70 3.07 1.86 23.07
CA GLY A 70 1.67 2.20 22.72
C GLY A 70 1.01 3.22 23.65
N SER A 71 1.80 4.04 24.34
CA SER A 71 1.32 5.01 25.35
C SER A 71 0.46 6.13 24.76
N THR A 72 0.65 6.47 23.49
CA THR A 72 -0.15 7.47 22.77
C THR A 72 -1.05 6.84 21.71
N ARG A 73 -2.15 7.51 21.35
CA ARG A 73 -3.05 7.06 20.27
C ARG A 73 -2.30 6.86 18.94
N THR A 74 -1.32 7.70 18.64
CA THR A 74 -0.48 7.58 17.45
C THR A 74 0.43 6.36 17.54
N ALA A 75 1.10 6.14 18.67
CA ALA A 75 1.92 4.95 18.89
C ALA A 75 1.12 3.65 18.75
N ARG A 76 -0.11 3.62 19.28
CA ARG A 76 -1.02 2.47 19.13
C ARG A 76 -1.34 2.18 17.67
N HIS A 77 -1.66 3.19 16.87
CA HIS A 77 -1.90 3.01 15.44
C HIS A 77 -0.66 2.48 14.69
N HIS A 78 0.54 2.97 15.00
CA HIS A 78 1.76 2.44 14.37
C HIS A 78 2.03 0.99 14.79
N LEU A 79 1.79 0.62 16.06
CA LEU A 79 1.91 -0.76 16.53
C LEU A 79 0.90 -1.68 15.83
N GLU A 80 -0.36 -1.25 15.72
CA GLU A 80 -1.41 -1.99 14.99
C GLU A 80 -1.01 -2.24 13.53
N MET A 81 -0.43 -1.24 12.85
CA MET A 81 -0.01 -1.38 11.46
C MET A 81 1.21 -2.30 11.32
N ARG A 82 2.15 -2.27 12.28
CA ARG A 82 3.28 -3.22 12.32
C ARG A 82 2.78 -4.66 12.47
N GLN A 83 1.89 -4.91 13.43
CA GLN A 83 1.29 -6.24 13.64
C GLN A 83 0.46 -6.70 12.44
N LEU A 84 -0.15 -5.78 11.69
CA LEU A 84 -0.86 -6.13 10.45
C LEU A 84 0.10 -6.58 9.35
N LEU A 85 1.24 -5.89 9.18
CA LEU A 85 2.28 -6.29 8.22
C LEU A 85 2.85 -7.68 8.57
N GLU A 86 3.12 -7.94 9.85
CA GLU A 86 3.59 -9.24 10.34
C GLU A 86 2.58 -10.36 10.05
N ARG A 87 1.29 -10.15 10.35
CA ARG A 87 0.23 -11.12 10.04
C ARG A 87 0.09 -11.36 8.55
N ALA A 88 0.27 -10.32 7.74
CA ALA A 88 0.29 -10.41 6.28
C ALA A 88 1.59 -11.05 5.74
N LYS A 89 2.55 -11.40 6.61
CA LYS A 89 3.88 -11.91 6.26
C LYS A 89 4.62 -10.99 5.30
N ILE A 90 4.43 -9.69 5.46
CA ILE A 90 5.12 -8.66 4.70
C ILE A 90 6.39 -8.33 5.47
N ASP A 91 7.51 -8.85 4.99
CA ASP A 91 8.81 -8.56 5.57
C ASP A 91 9.19 -7.10 5.29
N LEU A 92 9.54 -6.38 6.35
CA LEU A 92 10.06 -5.01 6.25
C LEU A 92 11.58 -4.98 6.04
N GLY A 93 12.25 -6.13 6.13
CA GLY A 93 13.69 -6.20 6.23
C GLY A 93 14.20 -5.51 7.50
N GLY A 94 15.51 -5.61 7.74
CA GLY A 94 16.15 -4.88 8.83
C GLY A 94 16.01 -3.35 8.69
N PRO A 95 16.34 -2.58 9.75
CA PRO A 95 16.04 -1.14 9.85
C PRO A 95 16.64 -0.24 8.76
N THR A 96 17.60 -0.74 7.99
CA THR A 96 18.40 0.08 7.08
C THR A 96 18.83 -0.80 5.91
N THR A 97 18.84 -0.26 4.69
CA THR A 97 19.52 -0.83 3.50
C THR A 97 18.81 -1.82 2.57
N MET A 98 17.49 -2.06 2.67
CA MET A 98 16.81 -2.67 1.52
C MET A 98 16.67 -1.64 0.39
N LEU A 99 17.52 -1.79 -0.62
CA LEU A 99 17.45 -1.06 -1.88
C LEU A 99 16.12 -1.41 -2.56
N THR A 100 15.26 -0.42 -2.74
CA THR A 100 13.99 -0.59 -3.46
C THR A 100 14.18 -0.18 -4.91
N TYR A 101 13.62 -0.95 -5.82
CA TYR A 101 13.71 -0.69 -7.25
C TYR A 101 12.33 -0.49 -7.86
N TRP A 102 12.24 0.40 -8.83
CA TRP A 102 11.10 0.55 -9.72
C TRP A 102 11.53 0.29 -11.15
N ARG A 103 11.06 -0.84 -11.71
CA ARG A 103 11.41 -1.27 -13.09
C ARG A 103 12.91 -1.20 -13.37
N GLY A 104 13.71 -1.69 -12.42
CA GLY A 104 15.18 -1.68 -12.50
C GLY A 104 15.86 -0.38 -12.07
N ASN A 105 15.13 0.72 -11.86
CA ASN A 105 15.69 1.98 -11.37
C ASN A 105 15.73 1.98 -9.85
N LEU A 106 16.89 2.31 -9.27
CA LEU A 106 17.03 2.43 -7.83
C LEU A 106 16.21 3.62 -7.31
N VAL A 107 15.44 3.40 -6.26
CA VAL A 107 14.69 4.44 -5.54
C VAL A 107 15.28 4.61 -4.16
N SER A 108 15.87 5.79 -3.93
CA SER A 108 16.50 6.18 -2.67
C SER A 108 15.49 6.76 -1.68
N SER A 109 15.76 6.61 -0.38
CA SER A 109 15.03 7.33 0.69
C SER A 109 15.51 8.76 0.91
N MET A 110 16.60 9.16 0.26
CA MET A 110 17.24 10.46 0.48
C MET A 110 16.72 11.54 -0.49
N GLU A 111 16.19 11.12 -1.64
CA GLU A 111 15.72 12.01 -2.68
C GLU A 111 14.40 11.51 -3.27
N VAL A 112 13.54 12.45 -3.66
CA VAL A 112 12.30 12.09 -4.36
C VAL A 112 12.67 11.46 -5.70
N PRO A 113 12.02 10.35 -6.12
CA PRO A 113 12.31 9.74 -7.40
C PRO A 113 12.14 10.73 -8.55
N ARG A 114 12.75 10.42 -9.70
CA ARG A 114 12.56 11.22 -10.91
C ARG A 114 11.06 11.36 -11.26
N PRO A 115 10.63 12.49 -11.88
CA PRO A 115 9.22 12.74 -12.14
C PRO A 115 8.49 11.69 -12.97
N ASP A 116 9.20 10.98 -13.86
CA ASP A 116 8.68 9.82 -14.61
C ASP A 116 8.33 8.66 -13.68
N ILE A 117 9.26 8.26 -12.80
CA ILE A 117 9.06 7.20 -11.81
C ILE A 117 7.93 7.58 -10.84
N VAL A 118 7.90 8.82 -10.38
CA VAL A 118 6.80 9.34 -9.54
C VAL A 118 5.47 9.17 -10.24
N ARG A 119 5.34 9.61 -11.49
CA ARG A 119 4.10 9.48 -12.27
C ARG A 119 3.68 8.03 -12.42
N GLU A 120 4.61 7.12 -12.72
CA GLU A 120 4.31 5.69 -12.85
C GLU A 120 3.81 5.06 -11.54
N ILE A 121 4.45 5.35 -10.41
CA ILE A 121 4.05 4.83 -9.10
C ILE A 121 2.67 5.39 -8.70
N LEU A 122 2.45 6.69 -8.90
CA LEU A 122 1.16 7.31 -8.57
C LEU A 122 0.05 6.81 -9.48
N TRP A 123 0.34 6.58 -10.77
CA TRP A 123 -0.59 5.97 -11.70
C TRP A 123 -1.01 4.57 -11.22
N GLU A 124 -0.05 3.71 -10.88
CA GLU A 124 -0.34 2.37 -10.35
C GLU A 124 -1.24 2.44 -9.10
N LEU A 125 -0.94 3.34 -8.15
CA LEU A 125 -1.73 3.48 -6.93
C LEU A 125 -3.17 3.96 -7.21
N CYS A 126 -3.33 4.91 -8.14
CA CYS A 126 -4.64 5.41 -8.54
C CYS A 126 -5.44 4.32 -9.26
N GLU A 127 -4.81 3.63 -10.21
CA GLU A 127 -5.40 2.54 -10.98
C GLU A 127 -5.82 1.38 -10.08
N LEU A 128 -4.93 0.90 -9.19
CA LEU A 128 -5.24 -0.18 -8.27
C LEU A 128 -6.39 0.19 -7.32
N ASN A 129 -6.40 1.41 -6.77
CA ASN A 129 -7.52 1.86 -5.93
C ASN A 129 -8.82 1.91 -6.73
N PHE A 130 -8.80 2.50 -7.93
CA PHE A 130 -9.97 2.58 -8.80
C PHE A 130 -10.54 1.19 -9.11
N ARG A 131 -9.70 0.25 -9.58
CA ARG A 131 -10.12 -1.14 -9.88
C ARG A 131 -10.75 -1.81 -8.67
N ASN A 132 -10.15 -1.66 -7.49
CA ASN A 132 -10.67 -2.25 -6.26
C ASN A 132 -11.97 -1.61 -5.77
N GLU A 133 -12.12 -0.29 -5.92
CA GLU A 133 -13.37 0.43 -5.61
C GLU A 133 -14.48 0.03 -6.59
N PHE A 134 -14.15 -0.12 -7.87
CA PHE A 134 -15.08 -0.60 -8.90
C PHE A 134 -15.56 -2.02 -8.59
N ILE A 135 -14.64 -2.95 -8.27
CA ILE A 135 -15.01 -4.32 -7.86
C ILE A 135 -15.88 -4.31 -6.59
N ALA A 136 -15.59 -3.45 -5.62
CA ALA A 136 -16.39 -3.33 -4.41
C ALA A 136 -17.80 -2.81 -4.70
N LEU A 137 -17.92 -1.83 -5.59
CA LEU A 137 -19.20 -1.28 -6.05
C LEU A 137 -20.01 -2.32 -6.82
N ASP A 138 -19.37 -2.99 -7.77
CA ASP A 138 -19.97 -4.06 -8.56
C ASP A 138 -20.52 -5.17 -7.65
N ARG A 139 -19.74 -5.62 -6.67
CA ARG A 139 -20.18 -6.61 -5.67
C ARG A 139 -21.38 -6.13 -4.86
N ALA A 140 -21.45 -4.84 -4.52
CA ALA A 140 -22.56 -4.29 -3.75
C ALA A 140 -23.86 -4.21 -4.56
N LEU A 141 -23.76 -4.16 -5.90
CA LEU A 141 -24.89 -4.07 -6.81
C LEU A 141 -25.24 -5.40 -7.49
N ASP A 142 -24.42 -6.43 -7.30
CA ASP A 142 -24.60 -7.72 -7.97
C ASP A 142 -25.84 -8.48 -7.49
N GLN A 143 -26.70 -8.86 -8.44
CA GLN A 143 -27.88 -9.71 -8.24
C GLN A 143 -27.85 -10.98 -9.11
N SER A 144 -26.77 -11.19 -9.86
CA SER A 144 -26.64 -12.24 -10.89
C SER A 144 -26.47 -13.66 -10.35
N LYS A 145 -26.21 -13.82 -9.05
CA LYS A 145 -25.85 -15.10 -8.39
C LYS A 145 -24.59 -15.77 -8.96
N MET A 146 -23.76 -15.01 -9.68
CA MET A 146 -22.49 -15.50 -10.22
C MET A 146 -21.50 -15.79 -9.08
N VAL A 147 -20.65 -16.80 -9.27
CA VAL A 147 -19.57 -17.10 -8.31
C VAL A 147 -18.58 -15.92 -8.28
N GLU A 148 -18.22 -15.44 -7.09
CA GLU A 148 -17.39 -14.21 -6.93
C GLU A 148 -16.05 -14.28 -7.68
N VAL A 149 -15.46 -15.48 -7.77
CA VAL A 149 -14.19 -15.68 -8.48
C VAL A 149 -14.37 -15.47 -9.98
N ASP A 150 -15.40 -16.05 -10.59
CA ASP A 150 -15.69 -15.92 -12.02
C ASP A 150 -16.05 -14.47 -12.37
N ARG A 151 -16.84 -13.83 -11.51
CA ARG A 151 -17.20 -12.42 -11.67
C ARG A 151 -15.98 -11.52 -11.62
N ARG A 152 -15.07 -11.74 -10.66
CA ARG A 152 -13.81 -10.99 -10.59
C ARG A 152 -12.98 -11.21 -11.85
N GLN A 153 -12.84 -12.44 -12.34
CA GLN A 153 -12.11 -12.69 -13.58
C GLN A 153 -12.71 -11.95 -14.77
N LEU A 154 -14.04 -11.85 -14.84
CA LEU A 154 -14.74 -11.10 -15.89
C LEU A 154 -14.44 -9.60 -15.78
N LEU A 155 -14.45 -9.03 -14.58
CA LEU A 155 -14.10 -7.64 -14.35
C LEU A 155 -12.63 -7.32 -14.66
N GLU A 156 -11.70 -8.22 -14.31
CA GLU A 156 -10.28 -8.02 -14.63
C GLU A 156 -10.03 -8.01 -16.14
N LYS A 157 -10.86 -8.69 -16.94
CA LYS A 157 -10.77 -8.63 -18.43
C LYS A 157 -11.17 -7.28 -19.00
N CYS A 158 -11.88 -6.46 -18.25
CA CYS A 158 -12.26 -5.13 -18.73
C CYS A 158 -11.06 -4.17 -18.74
N TRP A 159 -9.98 -4.49 -18.02
CA TRP A 159 -8.82 -3.63 -17.89
C TRP A 159 -7.71 -4.12 -18.81
N GLU A 160 -7.33 -3.29 -19.79
CA GLU A 160 -6.13 -3.54 -20.58
C GLU A 160 -4.89 -3.26 -19.71
N GLY A 161 -3.89 -4.13 -19.83
CA GLY A 161 -2.59 -4.03 -19.17
C GLY A 161 -1.52 -4.63 -20.05
#